data_AF-A0A356T9A3-F1
#
_entry.id   AF-A0A356T9A3-F1
#
_cell.length_a   1.000
_cell.length_b   1.000
_cell.length_c   1.000
_cell.angle_alpha   90.00
_cell.angle_beta   90.00
_cell.angle_gamma   90.00
#
_symmetry.space_group_name_H-M   'P 1'
#
loop_
_entity.id
_entity.type
_entity.pdbx_description
1 polymer ?
#
loop_
_entity_poly.entity_id
_entity_poly.type
_entity_poly.pdbx_seq_one_letter_code
_entity_poly.pdbx_strand_id
1 'polypeptide(L)'
;MRTRALVSLTLGVALALAAPCLEGRAQDEATVDREAEFQAQLDAGLAIYEERRYAEAAAAYEAAYAIRAEPELAYNIARSYERAVMREEAIAAYDRFLGLPGTTSEMRNRARGARSSLRAEVEALARPEVPEEPELAPEPIVEPVVEAPSELAAPVEPANESALVPVGWILVATGGL
;
A
#
# COMPACT_ATOMS: atom_id res chain seq x y z
N MET A 1 -89.59 -18.38 24.07
CA MET A 1 -89.43 -19.76 23.59
C MET A 1 -89.46 -19.76 22.07
N ARG A 2 -88.48 -20.45 21.46
CA ARG A 2 -88.44 -20.97 20.07
C ARG A 2 -88.13 -19.94 18.95
N THR A 3 -86.86 -19.70 18.61
CA THR A 3 -85.94 -20.45 17.71
C THR A 3 -86.10 -20.13 16.22
N ARG A 4 -85.04 -19.49 15.66
CA ARG A 4 -84.33 -19.76 14.38
C ARG A 4 -85.20 -19.70 13.09
N ALA A 5 -84.82 -19.02 12.01
CA ALA A 5 -83.64 -19.29 11.20
C ALA A 5 -83.64 -18.44 9.90
N LEU A 6 -82.43 -18.12 9.41
CA LEU A 6 -81.97 -18.11 8.01
C LEU A 6 -82.36 -16.99 7.04
N VAL A 7 -81.44 -16.84 6.06
CA VAL A 7 -81.56 -16.20 4.73
C VAL A 7 -81.05 -14.74 4.71
N SER A 8 -79.75 -14.49 4.51
CA SER A 8 -79.09 -14.25 3.20
C SER A 8 -78.31 -12.93 3.33
N LEU A 9 -77.24 -12.57 2.61
CA LEU A 9 -76.60 -13.09 1.42
C LEU A 9 -75.17 -12.53 1.49
N THR A 10 -74.16 -13.40 1.43
CA THR A 10 -72.76 -13.01 1.29
C THR A 10 -72.57 -12.23 -0.01
N LEU A 11 -72.29 -10.94 0.07
CA LEU A 11 -71.83 -10.17 -1.08
C LEU A 11 -70.41 -10.64 -1.41
N GLY A 12 -70.32 -11.40 -2.50
CA GLY A 12 -69.07 -11.95 -2.99
C GLY A 12 -68.09 -10.86 -3.37
N VAL A 13 -66.97 -10.80 -2.66
CA VAL A 13 -65.72 -10.30 -3.26
C VAL A 13 -65.18 -11.44 -4.10
N ALA A 14 -65.55 -11.40 -5.37
CA ALA A 14 -65.07 -12.28 -6.40
C ALA A 14 -63.55 -12.09 -6.57
N LEU A 15 -62.82 -13.18 -6.31
CA LEU A 15 -61.78 -13.72 -7.17
C LEU A 15 -61.02 -12.71 -8.05
N ALA A 16 -59.87 -12.26 -7.56
CA ALA A 16 -58.75 -11.81 -8.40
C ALA A 16 -57.51 -12.66 -8.08
N LEU A 17 -57.62 -13.97 -8.27
CA LEU A 17 -56.50 -14.91 -8.28
C LEU A 17 -56.11 -15.18 -9.75
N ALA A 18 -55.45 -14.22 -10.41
CA ALA A 18 -54.75 -14.46 -11.68
C ALA A 18 -53.91 -13.24 -12.10
N ALA A 19 -52.70 -13.11 -11.54
CA ALA A 19 -51.49 -12.72 -12.27
C ALA A 19 -50.30 -12.53 -11.30
N PRO A 20 -49.45 -13.55 -11.14
CA PRO A 20 -48.04 -13.27 -10.95
C PRO A 20 -47.24 -14.17 -11.90
N CYS A 21 -47.31 -13.90 -13.21
CA CYS A 21 -46.50 -14.65 -14.17
C CYS A 21 -45.70 -13.76 -15.14
N LEU A 22 -45.94 -12.45 -15.18
CA LEU A 22 -45.19 -11.55 -16.06
C LEU A 22 -44.00 -10.88 -15.36
N GLU A 23 -44.10 -10.51 -14.07
CA GLU A 23 -42.96 -9.91 -13.34
C GLU A 23 -41.74 -10.85 -13.18
N GLY A 24 -41.95 -12.17 -13.10
CA GLY A 24 -40.84 -13.10 -12.83
C GLY A 24 -39.83 -13.23 -13.98
N ARG A 25 -40.28 -13.11 -15.24
CA ARG A 25 -39.39 -13.26 -16.42
C ARG A 25 -38.54 -12.02 -16.69
N ALA A 26 -39.12 -10.83 -16.54
CA ALA A 26 -38.40 -9.58 -16.76
C ALA A 26 -37.34 -9.31 -15.69
N GLN A 27 -37.61 -9.71 -14.44
CA GLN A 27 -36.62 -9.63 -13.37
C GLN A 27 -35.45 -10.59 -13.59
N ASP A 28 -35.73 -11.83 -14.02
CA ASP A 28 -34.71 -12.82 -14.32
C ASP A 28 -33.80 -12.36 -15.47
N GLU A 29 -34.37 -11.89 -16.59
CA GLU A 29 -33.60 -11.33 -17.71
C GLU A 29 -32.74 -10.12 -17.30
N ALA A 30 -33.29 -9.17 -16.53
CA ALA A 30 -32.54 -8.01 -16.06
C ALA A 30 -31.42 -8.38 -15.05
N THR A 31 -31.61 -9.42 -14.25
CA THR A 31 -30.56 -9.92 -13.35
C THR A 31 -29.46 -10.65 -14.10
N VAL A 32 -29.81 -11.43 -15.13
CA VAL A 32 -28.84 -12.13 -15.99
C VAL A 32 -27.99 -11.13 -16.77
N ASP A 33 -28.61 -10.08 -17.32
CA ASP A 33 -27.88 -9.02 -18.04
C ASP A 33 -26.89 -8.29 -17.12
N ARG A 34 -27.33 -7.96 -15.90
CA ARG A 34 -26.47 -7.30 -14.89
C ARG A 34 -25.34 -8.20 -14.40
N GLU A 35 -25.57 -9.50 -14.22
CA GLU A 35 -24.52 -10.45 -13.86
C GLU A 35 -23.51 -10.63 -15.00
N ALA A 36 -23.98 -10.71 -16.24
CA ALA A 36 -23.10 -10.78 -17.41
C ALA A 36 -22.24 -9.50 -17.55
N GLU A 37 -22.84 -8.33 -17.34
CA GLU A 37 -22.13 -7.04 -17.33
C GLU A 37 -21.07 -7.01 -16.22
N PHE A 38 -21.41 -7.48 -15.01
CA PHE A 38 -20.49 -7.56 -13.90
C PHE A 38 -19.26 -8.44 -14.23
N GLN A 39 -19.49 -9.65 -14.74
CA GLN A 39 -18.40 -10.56 -15.12
C GLN A 39 -17.55 -9.98 -16.24
N ALA A 40 -18.17 -9.33 -17.23
CA ALA A 40 -17.43 -8.68 -18.32
C ALA A 40 -16.51 -7.55 -17.81
N GLN A 41 -16.96 -6.72 -16.86
CA GLN A 41 -16.15 -5.66 -16.27
C GLN A 41 -15.03 -6.23 -15.38
N LEU A 42 -15.31 -7.31 -14.64
CA LEU A 42 -14.29 -8.02 -13.86
C LEU A 42 -13.17 -8.58 -14.74
N ASP A 43 -13.54 -9.31 -15.79
CA ASP A 43 -12.59 -9.94 -16.72
C ASP A 43 -11.78 -8.89 -17.47
N ALA A 44 -12.43 -7.81 -17.91
CA ALA A 44 -11.76 -6.67 -18.52
C ALA A 44 -10.75 -6.03 -17.54
N GLY A 45 -11.15 -5.78 -16.30
CA GLY A 45 -10.26 -5.24 -15.27
C GLY A 45 -9.06 -6.13 -15.00
N LEU A 46 -9.25 -7.45 -14.94
CA LEU A 46 -8.17 -8.43 -14.78
C LEU A 46 -7.21 -8.41 -15.97
N ALA A 47 -7.72 -8.47 -17.20
CA ALA A 47 -6.88 -8.44 -18.39
C ALA A 47 -6.03 -7.15 -18.47
N ILE A 48 -6.65 -5.99 -18.22
CA ILE A 48 -5.97 -4.69 -18.23
C ILE A 48 -4.93 -4.61 -17.10
N TYR A 49 -5.23 -5.19 -15.93
CA TYR A 49 -4.29 -5.26 -14.82
C TYR A 49 -3.05 -6.10 -15.17
N GLU A 50 -3.24 -7.23 -15.85
CA GLU A 50 -2.16 -8.09 -16.35
C GLU A 50 -1.29 -7.38 -17.40
N GLU A 51 -1.91 -6.54 -18.23
CA GLU A 51 -1.22 -5.62 -19.16
C GLU A 51 -0.48 -4.47 -18.46
N ARG A 52 -0.53 -4.40 -17.12
CA ARG A 52 0.10 -3.35 -16.29
C ARG A 52 -0.49 -1.95 -16.44
N ARG A 53 -1.68 -1.84 -17.04
CA ARG A 53 -2.42 -0.58 -17.22
C ARG A 53 -3.29 -0.31 -16.00
N TYR A 54 -2.66 -0.10 -14.85
CA TYR A 54 -3.36 -0.21 -13.56
C TYR A 54 -4.44 0.85 -13.30
N ALA A 55 -4.29 2.07 -13.80
CA ALA A 55 -5.32 3.11 -13.66
C ALA A 55 -6.61 2.74 -14.43
N GLU A 56 -6.46 2.17 -15.63
CA GLU A 56 -7.58 1.71 -16.44
C GLU A 56 -8.22 0.45 -15.83
N ALA A 57 -7.40 -0.45 -15.26
CA ALA A 57 -7.90 -1.61 -14.52
C ALA A 57 -8.72 -1.17 -13.30
N ALA A 58 -8.28 -0.14 -12.58
CA ALA A 58 -9.04 0.43 -11.47
C ALA A 58 -10.42 0.94 -11.93
N ALA A 59 -10.50 1.60 -13.10
CA ALA A 59 -11.76 2.06 -13.67
C ALA A 59 -12.71 0.91 -14.03
N ALA A 60 -12.19 -0.17 -14.64
CA ALA A 60 -12.99 -1.36 -14.94
C ALA A 60 -13.48 -2.07 -13.66
N TYR A 61 -12.63 -2.17 -12.64
CA TYR A 61 -13.04 -2.69 -11.33
C TYR A 61 -14.06 -1.79 -10.62
N GLU A 62 -13.98 -0.46 -10.73
CA GLU A 62 -15.00 0.46 -10.23
C GLU A 62 -16.34 0.26 -10.95
N ALA A 63 -16.33 0.00 -12.26
CA ALA A 63 -17.53 -0.33 -13.02
C ALA A 63 -18.16 -1.66 -12.53
N ALA A 64 -17.35 -2.70 -12.31
CA ALA A 64 -17.82 -3.93 -11.68
C ALA A 64 -18.37 -3.70 -10.26
N TYR A 65 -17.67 -2.88 -9.45
CA TYR A 65 -18.08 -2.55 -8.09
C TYR A 65 -19.40 -1.79 -8.02
N ALA A 66 -19.69 -0.93 -9.01
CA ALA A 66 -20.96 -0.22 -9.13
C ALA A 66 -22.16 -1.17 -9.36
N ILE A 67 -21.91 -2.33 -9.97
CA ILE A 67 -22.91 -3.39 -10.16
C ILE A 67 -23.04 -4.22 -8.88
N ARG A 68 -21.91 -4.69 -8.33
CA ARG A 68 -21.86 -5.49 -7.11
C ARG A 68 -20.73 -5.04 -6.19
N ALA A 69 -21.12 -4.42 -5.08
CA ALA A 69 -20.18 -3.85 -4.12
C ALA A 69 -19.54 -4.93 -3.23
N GLU A 70 -18.47 -5.56 -3.72
CA GLU A 70 -17.71 -6.57 -2.97
C GLU A 70 -16.46 -6.00 -2.29
N PRO A 71 -16.17 -6.39 -1.05
CA PRO A 71 -14.96 -5.94 -0.37
C PRO A 71 -13.67 -6.34 -1.09
N GLU A 72 -13.65 -7.51 -1.76
CA GLU A 72 -12.50 -7.94 -2.56
C GLU A 72 -12.25 -7.01 -3.75
N LEU A 73 -13.31 -6.56 -4.42
CA LEU A 73 -13.21 -5.57 -5.49
C LEU A 73 -12.71 -4.22 -4.99
N ALA A 74 -13.24 -3.74 -3.87
CA ALA A 74 -12.76 -2.50 -3.26
C ALA A 74 -11.26 -2.56 -2.93
N TYR A 75 -10.77 -3.72 -2.49
CA TYR A 75 -9.34 -3.94 -2.25
C TYR A 75 -8.52 -3.97 -3.56
N ASN A 76 -9.04 -4.64 -4.61
CA ASN A 76 -8.38 -4.69 -5.92
C ASN A 76 -8.28 -3.32 -6.58
N ILE A 77 -9.31 -2.48 -6.44
CA ILE A 77 -9.31 -1.08 -6.88
C ILE A 77 -8.19 -0.31 -6.18
N ALA A 78 -8.10 -0.40 -4.85
CA ALA A 78 -7.06 0.30 -4.09
C ALA A 78 -5.64 -0.14 -4.50
N ARG A 79 -5.43 -1.44 -4.68
CA ARG A 79 -4.16 -2.00 -5.20
C ARG A 79 -3.83 -1.56 -6.62
N SER A 80 -4.85 -1.38 -7.46
CA SER A 80 -4.66 -0.92 -8.83
C SER A 80 -4.19 0.54 -8.85
N TYR A 81 -4.80 1.41 -8.04
CA TYR A 81 -4.32 2.79 -7.88
C TYR A 81 -2.91 2.85 -7.27
N GLU A 82 -2.62 2.01 -6.26
CA GLU A 82 -1.28 1.91 -5.68
C GLU A 82 -0.22 1.58 -6.74
N ARG A 83 -0.49 0.61 -7.59
CA ARG A 83 0.42 0.22 -8.68
C ARG A 83 0.49 1.23 -9.81
N ALA A 84 -0.56 2.03 -9.99
CA ALA A 84 -0.56 3.19 -10.88
C ALA A 84 0.23 4.38 -10.30
N VAL A 85 0.74 4.29 -9.06
CA VAL A 85 1.43 5.39 -8.35
C VAL A 85 0.48 6.58 -8.09
N MET A 86 -0.83 6.34 -8.17
CA MET A 86 -1.90 7.30 -7.86
C MET A 86 -2.18 7.24 -6.36
N ARG A 87 -1.28 7.85 -5.58
CA ARG A 87 -1.19 7.66 -4.12
C ARG A 87 -2.44 8.14 -3.38
N GLU A 88 -3.00 9.27 -3.77
CA GLU A 88 -4.16 9.86 -3.11
C GLU A 88 -5.41 8.99 -3.34
N GLU A 89 -5.62 8.56 -4.57
CA GLU A 89 -6.71 7.67 -4.99
C GLU A 89 -6.59 6.30 -4.30
N ALA A 90 -5.38 5.76 -4.21
CA ALA A 90 -5.11 4.51 -3.49
C ALA A 90 -5.46 4.63 -2.00
N ILE A 91 -5.07 5.74 -1.34
CA ILE A 91 -5.41 6.00 0.06
C ILE A 91 -6.93 6.07 0.24
N ALA A 92 -7.63 6.83 -0.61
CA ALA A 92 -9.08 6.95 -0.56
C ALA A 92 -9.79 5.60 -0.78
N ALA A 93 -9.31 4.80 -1.73
CA ALA A 93 -9.85 3.47 -2.00
C ALA A 93 -9.59 2.49 -0.84
N TYR A 94 -8.41 2.54 -0.20
CA TYR A 94 -8.14 1.75 1.01
C TYR A 94 -8.99 2.20 2.20
N ASP A 95 -9.23 3.50 2.35
CA ASP A 95 -10.15 4.03 3.36
C ASP A 95 -11.58 3.52 3.14
N ARG A 96 -12.06 3.51 1.89
CA ARG A 96 -13.35 2.89 1.52
C ARG A 96 -13.37 1.41 1.89
N PHE A 97 -12.37 0.64 1.49
CA PHE A 97 -12.27 -0.79 1.80
C PHE A 97 -12.33 -1.07 3.31
N LEU A 98 -11.63 -0.28 4.12
CA LEU A 98 -11.59 -0.44 5.58
C LEU A 98 -12.93 -0.12 6.26
N GLY A 99 -13.80 0.65 5.60
CA GLY A 99 -15.18 0.91 6.05
C GLY A 99 -16.17 -0.21 5.72
N LEU A 100 -15.80 -1.18 4.88
CA LEU A 100 -16.72 -2.24 4.46
C LEU A 100 -16.83 -3.38 5.48
N PRO A 101 -18.05 -3.87 5.76
CA PRO A 101 -18.25 -5.10 6.53
C PRO A 101 -17.82 -6.33 5.72
N GLY A 102 -17.66 -7.48 6.38
CA GLY A 102 -17.41 -8.76 5.70
C GLY A 102 -15.97 -9.01 5.24
N THR A 103 -15.00 -8.20 5.65
CA THR A 103 -13.57 -8.39 5.36
C THR A 103 -12.87 -9.25 6.40
N THR A 104 -11.79 -9.94 6.02
CA THR A 104 -10.93 -10.67 6.98
C THR A 104 -10.03 -9.71 7.76
N SER A 105 -9.64 -10.08 8.98
CA SER A 105 -8.69 -9.30 9.77
C SER A 105 -7.34 -9.15 9.07
N GLU A 106 -6.92 -10.16 8.30
CA GLU A 106 -5.70 -10.13 7.50
C GLU A 106 -5.77 -9.06 6.40
N MET A 107 -6.82 -9.05 5.58
CA MET A 107 -6.96 -8.05 4.52
C MET A 107 -7.04 -6.63 5.11
N ARG A 108 -7.75 -6.45 6.24
CA ARG A 108 -7.77 -5.16 6.95
C ARG A 108 -6.39 -4.73 7.45
N ASN A 109 -5.59 -5.65 7.97
CA ASN A 109 -4.21 -5.35 8.40
C ASN A 109 -3.35 -4.93 7.20
N ARG A 110 -3.42 -5.66 6.08
CA ARG A 110 -2.70 -5.33 4.85
C ARG A 110 -3.11 -3.94 4.32
N ALA A 111 -4.41 -3.66 4.23
CA ALA A 111 -4.91 -2.35 3.78
C ALA A 111 -4.49 -1.20 4.71
N ARG A 112 -4.51 -1.41 6.04
CA ARG A 112 -4.00 -0.41 7.00
C ARG A 112 -2.51 -0.13 6.80
N GLY A 113 -1.71 -1.18 6.60
CA GLY A 113 -0.29 -1.05 6.30
C GLY A 113 -0.04 -0.27 5.03
N ALA A 114 -0.64 -0.70 3.91
CA ALA A 114 -0.51 -0.05 2.61
C ALA A 114 -0.92 1.43 2.67
N ARG A 115 -2.09 1.73 3.24
CA ARG A 115 -2.56 3.11 3.44
C ARG A 115 -1.59 3.96 4.27
N SER A 116 -1.04 3.40 5.34
CA SER A 116 -0.09 4.11 6.20
C SER A 116 1.21 4.43 5.46
N SER A 117 1.75 3.47 4.70
CA SER A 117 2.95 3.67 3.88
C SER A 117 2.72 4.73 2.82
N LEU A 118 1.60 4.66 2.08
CA LEU A 118 1.26 5.64 1.05
C LEU A 118 1.11 7.06 1.61
N ARG A 119 0.48 7.22 2.79
CA ARG A 119 0.39 8.52 3.46
C ARG A 119 1.77 9.07 3.85
N ALA A 120 2.66 8.20 4.33
CA ALA A 120 4.03 8.60 4.64
C ALA A 120 4.81 9.03 3.38
N GLU A 121 4.61 8.33 2.25
CA GLU A 121 5.20 8.74 0.96
C GLU A 121 4.68 10.10 0.49
N VAL A 122 3.36 10.32 0.53
CA VAL A 122 2.76 11.61 0.15
C VAL A 122 3.30 12.74 1.03
N GLU A 123 3.37 12.53 2.34
CA GLU A 123 3.94 13.51 3.28
C GLU A 123 5.43 13.77 3.01
N ALA A 124 6.21 12.73 2.72
CA ALA A 124 7.63 12.87 2.38
C ALA A 124 7.84 13.68 1.10
N LEU A 125 6.98 13.48 0.09
CA LEU A 125 6.99 14.25 -1.16
C LEU A 125 6.49 15.69 -0.99
N ALA A 126 5.58 15.92 -0.03
CA ALA A 126 5.06 17.26 0.28
C ALA A 126 6.03 18.08 1.13
N ARG A 127 6.89 17.43 1.93
CA ARG A 127 7.93 18.10 2.69
C ARG A 127 8.96 18.72 1.72
N PRO A 128 9.26 20.02 1.82
CA PRO A 128 10.37 20.60 1.07
C PRO A 128 11.67 19.93 1.52
N GLU A 129 12.44 19.39 0.58
CA GLU A 129 13.86 19.06 0.82
C GLU A 129 14.55 20.36 1.22
N VAL A 130 14.74 20.57 2.52
CA VAL A 130 15.67 21.58 3.01
C VAL A 130 17.03 21.07 2.51
N PRO A 131 17.73 21.80 1.61
CA PRO A 131 19.07 21.40 1.23
C PRO A 131 19.84 21.23 2.53
N GLU A 132 20.41 20.05 2.78
CA GLU A 132 21.47 19.92 3.78
C GLU A 132 22.57 20.86 3.30
N GLU A 133 22.58 22.07 3.86
CA GLU A 133 23.66 23.02 3.73
C GLU A 133 24.91 22.22 4.06
N PRO A 134 25.89 22.09 3.13
CA PRO A 134 27.07 21.28 3.39
C PRO A 134 27.66 21.81 4.68
N GLU A 135 27.59 21.01 5.74
CA GLU A 135 28.16 21.34 7.03
C GLU A 135 29.63 21.62 6.72
N LEU A 136 29.99 22.91 6.73
CA LEU A 136 31.33 23.39 6.41
C LEU A 136 32.28 22.47 7.17
N ALA A 137 33.09 21.71 6.44
CA ALA A 137 34.10 20.85 7.03
C ALA A 137 34.78 21.66 8.14
N PRO A 138 34.85 21.15 9.37
CA PRO A 138 35.35 21.95 10.48
C PRO A 138 36.72 22.51 10.06
N GLU A 139 36.85 23.84 10.03
CA GLU A 139 38.12 24.46 9.74
C GLU A 139 39.15 23.83 10.70
N PRO A 140 40.33 23.41 10.21
CA PRO A 140 41.34 22.82 11.08
C PRO A 140 41.65 23.83 12.17
N ILE A 141 41.26 23.50 13.40
CA ILE A 141 41.60 24.29 14.58
C ILE A 141 43.13 24.23 14.65
N VAL A 142 43.78 25.32 14.23
CA VAL A 142 45.22 25.49 14.43
C VAL A 142 45.39 25.71 15.92
N GLU A 143 45.76 24.66 16.64
CA GLU A 143 46.14 24.77 18.05
C GLU A 143 47.26 25.83 18.15
N PRO A 144 47.14 26.83 19.04
CA PRO A 144 48.23 27.76 19.25
C PRO A 144 49.40 26.95 19.78
N VAL A 145 50.50 26.92 19.02
CA VAL A 145 51.80 26.44 19.50
C VAL A 145 52.14 27.25 20.73
N VAL A 146 51.92 26.65 21.90
CA VAL A 146 52.47 27.16 23.15
C VAL A 146 53.95 26.83 23.09
N GLU A 147 54.74 27.81 22.66
CA GLU A 147 56.19 27.78 22.74
C GLU A 147 56.56 27.64 24.23
N ALA A 148 56.91 26.42 24.64
CA ALA A 148 57.29 26.14 26.02
C ALA A 148 58.56 26.94 26.37
N PRO A 149 58.63 27.61 27.54
CA PRO A 149 59.83 28.30 27.96
C PRO A 149 60.98 27.30 28.08
N SER A 150 62.07 27.61 27.39
CA SER A 150 63.36 26.92 27.49
C SER A 150 63.87 26.99 28.93
N GLU A 151 63.56 25.99 29.75
CA GLU A 151 64.12 25.88 31.11
C GLU A 151 65.35 24.97 31.11
N LEU A 152 66.38 25.54 31.70
CA LEU A 152 67.78 25.16 31.69
C LEU A 152 68.03 23.91 32.54
N ALA A 153 68.73 22.94 31.94
CA ALA A 153 69.74 22.05 32.56
C ALA A 153 69.36 21.12 33.73
N ALA A 154 69.56 19.82 33.50
CA ALA A 154 70.27 18.95 34.45
C ALA A 154 71.12 17.90 33.70
N PRO A 155 72.27 17.45 34.24
CA PRO A 155 73.34 16.82 33.46
C PRO A 155 73.24 15.28 33.40
N VAL A 156 73.51 14.76 32.20
CA VAL A 156 74.15 13.47 31.83
C VAL A 156 74.30 12.36 32.89
N GLU A 157 73.64 11.23 32.64
CA GLU A 157 74.14 9.88 32.93
C GLU A 157 74.25 9.09 31.61
N PRO A 158 75.42 8.52 31.26
CA PRO A 158 75.56 7.63 30.12
C PRO A 158 75.76 6.18 30.59
N ALA A 159 75.08 5.21 29.97
CA ALA A 159 75.68 3.95 29.52
C ALA A 159 74.62 2.91 29.10
N ASN A 160 75.06 2.05 28.18
CA ASN A 160 74.54 0.72 27.83
C ASN A 160 73.47 0.73 26.73
N GLU A 161 73.89 0.80 25.45
CA GLU A 161 74.37 -0.29 24.59
C GLU A 161 73.23 -1.08 23.91
N SER A 162 73.44 -1.30 22.61
CA SER A 162 72.89 -2.40 21.82
C SER A 162 71.45 -2.27 21.27
N ALA A 163 71.34 -1.65 20.09
CA ALA A 163 70.37 -2.13 19.10
C ALA A 163 70.91 -1.90 17.68
N LEU A 164 71.59 -2.93 17.18
CA LEU A 164 71.95 -3.11 15.78
C LEU A 164 70.67 -3.21 14.93
N VAL A 165 70.57 -2.38 13.90
CA VAL A 165 69.71 -2.63 12.72
C VAL A 165 70.54 -3.48 11.74
N PRO A 166 69.94 -4.40 10.95
CA PRO A 166 69.42 -3.95 9.66
C PRO A 166 68.19 -4.68 9.10
N VAL A 167 67.37 -3.88 8.43
CA VAL A 167 66.70 -4.06 7.13
C VAL A 167 66.91 -5.42 6.41
N GLY A 168 65.80 -6.10 6.09
CA GLY A 168 65.75 -7.24 5.15
C GLY A 168 64.75 -6.96 4.03
N TRP A 169 65.24 -7.02 2.79
CA TRP A 169 64.58 -6.60 1.54
C TRP A 169 63.68 -7.68 0.90
N ILE A 170 62.49 -7.28 0.46
CA ILE A 170 61.87 -7.36 -0.89
C ILE A 170 62.26 -8.50 -1.87
N LEU A 171 61.20 -9.19 -2.36
CA LEU A 171 60.87 -9.72 -3.73
C LEU A 171 61.90 -10.66 -4.43
N VAL A 172 61.59 -11.59 -5.33
CA VAL A 172 60.38 -12.06 -6.02
C VAL A 172 60.69 -13.42 -6.64
N ALA A 173 59.61 -14.16 -6.91
CA ALA A 173 59.43 -15.31 -7.78
C ALA A 173 60.52 -15.64 -8.83
N THR A 174 60.68 -16.93 -9.13
CA THR A 174 60.11 -17.56 -10.35
C THR A 174 60.55 -19.03 -10.45
N GLY A 175 59.59 -19.88 -10.86
CA GLY A 175 59.70 -21.13 -11.65
C GLY A 175 60.85 -22.12 -11.42
N GLY A 176 60.65 -23.43 -11.45
CA GLY A 176 59.62 -24.21 -12.10
C GLY A 176 60.25 -25.55 -12.53
N LEU A 177 59.36 -26.53 -12.74
CA LEU A 177 59.57 -27.90 -13.23
C LEU A 177 60.15 -28.91 -12.23
#